data_AF-A0A5M9P2W0-F1
#
_entry.id   AF-A0A5M9P2W0-F1
#
_cell.length_a   1.000
_cell.length_b   1.000
_cell.length_c   1.000
_cell.angle_alpha   90.00
_cell.angle_beta   90.00
_cell.angle_gamma   90.00
#
_symmetry.space_group_name_H-M   'P 1'
#
loop_
_entity.id
_entity.type
_entity.pdbx_description
1 polymer ?
#
loop_
_entity_poly.entity_id
_entity_poly.type
_entity_poly.pdbx_seq_one_letter_code
_entity_poly.pdbx_strand_id
1 'polypeptide(L)'
;MRIIILALAALATACTNQITSTEEHIQQYIGSDITDVQERYLTERSRPISFWESRNFAWVETQTALDNGYTLHAFKNPYRDCTINWVADTSGEIRSATSSGAMCDP
;
A
#
# COMPACT_ATOMS: atom_id res chain seq x y z
N MET A 1 -30.79 52.61 10.73
CA MET A 1 -29.63 52.13 9.94
C MET A 1 -28.82 51.20 10.84
N ARG A 2 -28.35 50.07 10.29
CA ARG A 2 -27.53 49.00 10.91
C ARG A 2 -28.32 47.86 11.58
N ILE A 3 -28.60 46.82 10.80
CA ILE A 3 -28.66 45.44 11.30
C ILE A 3 -27.47 44.73 10.64
N ILE A 4 -26.55 44.30 11.48
CA ILE A 4 -25.30 43.63 11.13
C ILE A 4 -25.63 42.15 10.96
N ILE A 5 -25.63 41.65 9.73
CA ILE A 5 -25.73 40.21 9.47
C ILE A 5 -24.30 39.68 9.40
N LEU A 6 -23.88 39.02 10.47
CA LEU A 6 -22.68 38.20 10.51
C LEU A 6 -22.85 37.04 9.53
N ALA A 7 -22.23 37.12 8.37
CA ALA A 7 -22.03 35.97 7.49
C ALA A 7 -20.69 35.32 7.87
N LEU A 8 -20.77 34.31 8.73
CA LEU A 8 -19.67 33.41 9.05
C LEU A 8 -19.45 32.52 7.82
N ALA A 9 -18.63 32.99 6.86
CA ALA A 9 -18.17 32.13 5.78
C ALA A 9 -17.19 31.13 6.39
N ALA A 10 -17.69 29.92 6.63
CA ALA A 10 -16.90 28.78 7.03
C ALA A 10 -15.72 28.64 6.07
N LEU A 11 -14.52 28.82 6.60
CA LEU A 11 -13.28 28.34 5.99
C LEU A 11 -13.42 26.83 5.86
N ALA A 12 -13.95 26.35 4.74
CA ALA A 12 -13.73 24.99 4.32
C ALA A 12 -12.23 24.88 4.05
N THR A 13 -11.50 24.45 5.07
CA THR A 13 -10.15 23.93 4.95
C THR A 13 -10.19 22.83 3.90
N ALA A 14 -9.92 23.18 2.64
CA ALA A 14 -9.47 22.21 1.66
C ALA A 14 -8.10 21.75 2.14
N CYS A 15 -8.11 20.78 3.06
CA CYS A 15 -6.92 20.05 3.41
C CYS A 15 -6.41 19.43 2.11
N THR A 16 -5.23 19.87 1.71
CA THR A 16 -4.42 19.38 0.62
C THR A 16 -4.31 17.86 0.72
N ASN A 17 -5.17 17.13 -0.01
CA ASN A 17 -5.02 15.70 -0.23
C ASN A 17 -3.90 15.51 -1.27
N GLN A 18 -2.67 15.69 -0.82
CA GLN A 18 -1.48 15.26 -1.55
C GLN A 18 -0.66 14.35 -0.63
N ILE A 19 -1.30 13.26 -0.21
CA ILE A 19 -0.66 12.04 0.30
C ILE A 19 -1.35 10.87 -0.42
N THR A 20 -1.18 10.83 -1.74
CA THR A 20 -1.69 9.77 -2.63
C THR A 20 -0.49 9.19 -3.33
N SER A 21 0.00 8.03 -2.89
CA SER A 21 0.96 7.27 -3.70
C SER A 21 1.05 5.80 -3.29
N THR A 22 1.20 5.48 -2.00
CA THR A 22 1.45 4.07 -1.59
C THR A 22 0.47 3.52 -0.58
N GLU A 23 0.16 4.26 0.47
CA GLU A 23 -0.74 3.75 1.50
C GLU A 23 -2.14 3.52 0.93
N GLU A 24 -2.69 4.48 0.18
CA GLU A 24 -3.97 4.30 -0.52
C GLU A 24 -3.94 3.11 -1.50
N HIS A 25 -2.80 2.88 -2.18
CA HIS A 25 -2.63 1.76 -3.10
C HIS A 25 -2.64 0.41 -2.38
N ILE A 26 -2.06 0.33 -1.19
CA ILE A 26 -2.00 -0.90 -0.40
C ILE A 26 -3.35 -1.19 0.25
N GLN A 27 -4.01 -0.14 0.77
CA GLN A 27 -5.30 -0.22 1.44
C GLN A 27 -6.44 -0.59 0.47
N GLN A 28 -6.32 -0.29 -0.84
CA GLN A 28 -7.35 -0.65 -1.83
C GLN A 28 -7.57 -2.17 -1.98
N TYR A 29 -6.59 -2.98 -1.56
CA TYR A 29 -6.66 -4.45 -1.62
C TYR A 29 -7.34 -5.06 -0.38
N ILE A 30 -7.78 -4.25 0.58
CA ILE A 30 -8.56 -4.77 1.70
C ILE A 30 -9.90 -5.30 1.18
N GLY A 31 -10.23 -6.54 1.57
CA GLY A 31 -11.40 -7.27 1.11
C GLY A 31 -11.20 -8.02 -0.21
N SER A 32 -10.03 -7.91 -0.86
CA SER A 32 -9.67 -8.74 -2.01
C SER A 32 -8.98 -10.04 -1.57
N ASP A 33 -8.79 -10.94 -2.52
CA ASP A 33 -8.05 -12.18 -2.28
C ASP A 33 -6.53 -11.88 -2.29
N ILE A 34 -5.77 -12.55 -1.42
CA ILE A 34 -4.32 -12.42 -1.35
C ILE A 34 -3.62 -12.80 -2.67
N THR A 35 -4.24 -13.67 -3.47
CA THR A 35 -3.73 -14.08 -4.79
C THR A 35 -3.63 -12.91 -5.76
N ASP A 36 -4.51 -11.91 -5.70
CA ASP A 36 -4.45 -10.70 -6.53
C ASP A 36 -3.14 -9.91 -6.26
N VAL A 37 -2.73 -9.85 -4.99
CA VAL A 37 -1.50 -9.20 -4.56
C VAL A 37 -0.29 -10.07 -4.93
N GLN A 38 -0.37 -11.39 -4.75
CA GLN A 38 0.70 -12.31 -5.15
C GLN A 38 0.98 -12.23 -6.66
N GLU A 39 -0.06 -12.28 -7.50
CA GLU A 39 0.09 -12.13 -8.95
C GLU A 39 0.75 -10.79 -9.28
N ARG A 40 0.36 -9.72 -8.59
CA ARG A 40 0.94 -8.40 -8.84
C ARG A 40 2.41 -8.31 -8.44
N TYR A 41 2.81 -8.78 -7.26
CA TYR A 41 4.14 -8.50 -6.70
C TYR A 41 5.16 -9.60 -6.97
N LEU A 42 4.73 -10.85 -7.17
CA LEU A 42 5.59 -11.99 -7.46
C LEU A 42 5.80 -12.21 -8.96
N THR A 43 4.99 -11.58 -9.82
CA THR A 43 5.25 -11.58 -11.26
C THR A 43 6.49 -10.75 -11.56
N GLU A 44 7.45 -11.38 -12.24
CA GLU A 44 8.69 -10.75 -12.67
C GLU A 44 8.40 -9.58 -13.63
N ARG A 45 8.97 -8.40 -13.35
CA ARG A 45 8.83 -7.23 -14.23
C ARG A 45 10.18 -6.59 -14.53
N SER A 46 10.34 -6.12 -15.76
CA SER A 46 11.49 -5.31 -16.15
C SER A 46 11.42 -3.95 -15.48
N ARG A 47 12.48 -3.57 -14.80
CA ARG A 47 12.64 -2.24 -14.19
C ARG A 47 14.01 -1.68 -14.57
N PRO A 48 14.07 -0.41 -14.97
CA PRO A 48 15.34 0.26 -15.21
C PRO A 48 16.09 0.39 -13.88
N ILE A 49 17.32 -0.11 -13.83
CA ILE A 49 18.23 0.09 -12.70
C ILE A 49 19.26 1.20 -13.00
N SER A 50 19.51 1.47 -14.28
CA SER A 50 20.27 2.62 -14.76
C SER A 50 19.78 3.03 -16.15
N PHE A 51 20.33 4.11 -16.71
CA PHE A 51 19.99 4.56 -18.06
C PHE A 51 20.28 3.51 -19.15
N TRP A 52 21.19 2.57 -18.89
CA TRP A 52 21.63 1.56 -19.86
C TRP A 52 21.29 0.11 -19.47
N GLU A 53 20.75 -0.11 -18.27
CA GLU A 53 20.49 -1.45 -17.75
C GLU A 53 19.07 -1.58 -17.19
N SER A 54 18.41 -2.66 -17.56
CA SER A 54 17.20 -3.14 -16.91
C SER A 54 17.43 -4.52 -16.32
N ARG A 55 16.78 -4.80 -15.20
CA ARG A 55 16.69 -6.15 -14.63
C ARG A 55 15.24 -6.53 -14.48
N ASN A 56 14.97 -7.80 -14.71
CA ASN A 56 13.70 -8.39 -14.35
C ASN A 56 13.78 -8.78 -12.88
N PHE A 57 12.76 -8.41 -12.11
CA PHE A 57 12.67 -8.86 -10.73
C PHE A 57 11.23 -8.98 -10.24
N ALA A 58 11.08 -9.84 -9.26
CA ALA A 58 9.88 -10.02 -8.46
C ALA A 58 10.19 -9.69 -7.00
N TRP A 59 9.16 -9.38 -6.24
CA TRP A 59 9.29 -9.27 -4.79
C TRP A 59 9.40 -10.68 -4.19
N VAL A 60 9.89 -10.75 -2.96
CA VAL A 60 9.99 -12.01 -2.21
C VAL A 60 8.93 -12.03 -1.13
N GLU A 61 8.07 -13.05 -1.13
CA GLU A 61 7.07 -13.25 -0.09
C GLU A 61 7.62 -14.10 1.05
N THR A 62 7.29 -13.73 2.28
CA THR A 62 7.46 -14.55 3.47
C THR A 62 6.10 -14.67 4.16
N GLN A 63 5.69 -15.91 4.44
CA GLN A 63 4.42 -16.20 5.11
C GLN A 63 4.66 -16.58 6.56
N THR A 64 3.89 -15.98 7.47
CA THR A 64 3.91 -16.31 8.90
C THR A 64 2.49 -16.56 9.38
N ALA A 65 2.22 -17.76 9.90
CA ALA A 65 0.94 -18.05 10.55
C ALA A 65 0.84 -17.28 11.88
N LEU A 66 -0.32 -16.67 12.11
CA LEU A 66 -0.64 -15.95 13.34
C LEU A 66 -1.51 -16.85 14.25
N ASP A 67 -1.47 -16.60 15.56
CA ASP A 67 -2.16 -17.43 16.56
C ASP A 67 -3.69 -17.47 16.39
N ASN A 68 -4.27 -16.48 15.71
CA ASN A 68 -5.69 -16.38 15.40
C ASN A 68 -6.11 -17.14 14.13
N GLY A 69 -5.19 -17.90 13.51
CA GLY A 69 -5.43 -18.64 12.27
C GLY A 69 -5.30 -17.80 11.00
N TYR A 70 -4.92 -16.53 11.12
CA TYR A 70 -4.64 -15.67 9.97
C TYR A 70 -3.22 -15.89 9.48
N THR A 71 -2.93 -15.45 8.26
CA THR A 71 -1.59 -15.49 7.67
C THR A 71 -1.11 -14.08 7.40
N LEU A 72 0.09 -13.77 7.90
CA LEU A 72 0.83 -12.58 7.52
C LEU A 72 1.66 -12.88 6.27
N HIS A 73 1.39 -12.14 5.20
CA HIS A 73 2.12 -12.16 3.94
C HIS A 73 3.00 -10.92 3.85
N ALA A 74 4.31 -11.09 4.05
CA ALA A 74 5.29 -10.02 3.96
C ALA A 74 6.00 -10.07 2.61
N PHE A 75 5.76 -9.07 1.77
CA PHE A 75 6.40 -8.93 0.46
C PHE A 75 7.54 -7.93 0.56
N LYS A 76 8.77 -8.39 0.31
CA LYS A 76 9.98 -7.58 0.36
C LYS A 76 10.50 -7.28 -1.04
N ASN A 77 10.78 -6.00 -1.29
CA ASN A 77 11.48 -5.59 -2.50
C ASN A 77 12.97 -5.99 -2.39
N PRO A 78 13.55 -6.72 -3.36
CA PRO A 78 14.95 -7.17 -3.27
C PRO A 78 15.97 -6.03 -3.43
N TYR A 79 15.57 -4.87 -3.97
CA TYR A 79 16.48 -3.78 -4.30
C TYR A 79 16.22 -2.49 -3.52
N ARG A 80 15.11 -2.40 -2.80
CA ARG A 80 14.74 -1.23 -2.01
C ARG A 80 14.38 -1.65 -0.60
N ASP A 81 14.60 -0.74 0.34
CA ASP A 81 14.10 -0.89 1.69
C ASP A 81 12.59 -0.60 1.71
N CYS A 82 11.82 -1.58 1.24
CA CYS A 82 10.37 -1.62 1.33
C CYS A 82 9.89 -3.04 1.55
N THR A 83 9.06 -3.19 2.58
CA THR A 83 8.28 -4.40 2.85
C THR A 83 6.83 -4.01 3.03
N ILE A 84 5.94 -4.68 2.29
CA ILE A 84 4.50 -4.53 2.46
C ILE A 84 3.95 -5.80 3.09
N ASN A 85 3.17 -5.62 4.15
CA ASN A 85 2.62 -6.67 4.98
C ASN A 85 1.11 -6.69 4.77
N TRP A 86 0.57 -7.81 4.32
CA TRP A 86 -0.87 -8.06 4.27
C TRP A 86 -1.24 -9.17 5.24
N VAL A 87 -2.31 -8.98 5.99
CA VAL A 87 -2.88 -10.03 6.84
C VAL A 87 -4.12 -10.58 6.15
N ALA A 88 -4.06 -11.83 5.74
CA ALA A 88 -5.17 -12.55 5.15
C ALA A 88 -5.81 -13.47 6.19
N ASP A 89 -7.13 -13.61 6.14
CA ASP A 89 -7.84 -14.57 6.97
C ASP A 89 -7.73 -16.01 6.41
N THR A 90 -8.45 -16.94 7.04
CA THR A 90 -8.44 -18.36 6.65
C THR A 90 -9.04 -18.63 5.26
N SER A 91 -9.79 -17.68 4.70
CA SER A 91 -10.34 -17.76 3.34
C SER A 91 -9.42 -17.12 2.29
N GLY A 92 -8.33 -16.48 2.71
CA GLY A 92 -7.44 -15.74 1.82
C GLY A 92 -7.84 -14.28 1.62
N GLU A 93 -8.91 -13.80 2.28
CA GLU A 93 -9.36 -12.42 2.17
C GLU A 93 -8.45 -11.50 3.01
N ILE A 94 -7.96 -10.43 2.40
CA ILE A 94 -7.11 -9.44 3.06
C ILE A 94 -7.94 -8.64 4.06
N ARG A 95 -7.56 -8.69 5.33
CA ARG A 95 -8.21 -7.98 6.45
C ARG A 95 -7.51 -6.69 6.83
N SER A 96 -6.19 -6.63 6.66
CA SER A 96 -5.42 -5.42 6.91
C SER A 96 -4.12 -5.42 6.12
N ALA A 97 -3.56 -4.23 5.96
CA ALA A 97 -2.31 -4.05 5.27
C ALA A 97 -1.51 -2.93 5.92
N THR A 98 -0.18 -3.05 5.90
CA THR A 98 0.77 -2.03 6.38
C THR A 98 2.01 -2.04 5.53
N SER A 99 2.66 -0.89 5.38
CA SER A 99 3.97 -0.78 4.74
C SER A 99 5.05 -0.43 5.76
N SER A 100 6.29 -0.83 5.46
CA SER A 100 7.46 -0.52 6.29
C SER A 100 8.70 -0.32 5.42
N GLY A 101 9.53 0.65 5.78
CA GLY A 101 10.74 1.03 5.05
C GLY A 101 10.65 2.44 4.45
N ALA A 102 11.79 2.96 4.01
CA ALA A 102 11.90 4.33 3.53
C ALA A 102 11.52 4.51 2.04
N MET A 103 11.36 3.43 1.28
CA MET A 103 11.18 3.48 -0.18
C MET A 103 10.04 2.59 -0.69
N CYS A 104 8.88 2.68 -0.05
CA CYS A 104 7.68 1.99 -0.53
C CYS A 104 6.91 2.75 -1.62
N ASP A 105 7.30 4.00 -1.91
CA ASP A 105 6.74 4.76 -3.02
C ASP A 105 7.18 4.27 -4.41
N PRO A 106 6.24 4.15 -5.37
CA PRO A 106 6.50 3.66 -6.72
C PRO A 106 7.43 4.54 -7.57
#